data_AF-A0A6B2LYK1-F1
#
_entry.id   AF-A0A6B2LYK1-F1
#
_cell.length_a   1.000
_cell.length_b   1.000
_cell.length_c   1.000
_cell.angle_alpha   90.00
_cell.angle_beta   90.00
_cell.angle_gamma   90.00
#
_symmetry.space_group_name_H-M   'P 1'
#
loop_
_entity.id
_entity.type
_entity.pdbx_description
1 polymer ?
#
loop_
_entity_poly.entity_id
_entity_poly.type
_entity_poly.pdbx_seq_one_letter_code
_entity_poly.pdbx_strand_id
1 'polypeptide(L)' 'MNGTIPYSFQNLQILTFLELANNQISGTIPYSLQNLPRLSTLDLSNNQLGGTIPRA' A
#
# COMPACT_ATOMS: atom_id res chain seq x y z
N MET A 1 0.85 0.42 14.11
CA MET A 1 1.75 -0.56 13.45
C MET A 1 2.98 0.16 12.92
N ASN A 2 4.12 -0.53 12.81
CA ASN A 2 5.37 -0.02 12.21
C ASN A 2 5.88 -1.01 11.14
N GLY A 3 6.86 -0.60 10.34
CA GLY A 3 7.45 -1.42 9.28
C GLY A 3 7.22 -0.84 7.88
N THR A 4 7.22 -1.69 6.86
CA THR A 4 7.05 -1.32 5.45
C THR A 4 5.85 -2.03 4.84
N ILE A 5 5.31 -1.51 3.72
CA ILE A 5 4.26 -2.20 2.97
C ILE A 5 4.90 -3.43 2.28
N PRO A 6 4.44 -4.65 2.58
CA PRO A 6 5.07 -5.85 2.07
C PRO A 6 4.71 -6.09 0.60
N TYR A 7 5.67 -6.62 -0.15
CA TYR A 7 5.45 -7.00 -1.55
C TYR A 7 4.35 -8.06 -1.71
N SER A 8 4.16 -8.91 -0.68
CA SER A 8 3.20 -10.02 -0.66
C SER A 8 1.73 -9.59 -0.78
N PHE A 9 1.41 -8.30 -0.62
CA PHE A 9 0.05 -7.80 -0.86
C PHE A 9 -0.42 -8.06 -2.29
N GLN A 10 0.47 -8.21 -3.28
CA GLN A 10 0.08 -8.66 -4.63
C GLN A 10 -0.75 -9.94 -4.63
N ASN A 11 -0.65 -10.81 -3.61
CA ASN A 11 -1.38 -12.07 -3.58
C ASN A 11 -2.85 -11.89 -3.13
N LEU A 12 -3.23 -10.70 -2.67
CA LEU A 12 -4.57 -10.41 -2.18
C LEU A 12 -5.53 -10.07 -3.34
N GLN A 13 -5.72 -11.03 -4.24
CA GLN A 13 -6.42 -10.86 -5.53
C GLN A 13 -7.89 -10.41 -5.44
N ILE A 14 -8.51 -10.56 -4.27
CA ILE A 14 -9.88 -10.13 -4.00
C ILE A 14 -9.98 -8.86 -3.13
N LEU A 15 -8.85 -8.26 -2.74
CA LEU A 15 -8.84 -7.09 -1.89
C LEU A 15 -9.46 -5.89 -2.62
N THR A 16 -10.50 -5.32 -2.01
CA THR A 16 -11.22 -4.16 -2.56
C THR A 16 -10.93 -2.87 -1.80
N PHE A 17 -10.53 -2.99 -0.54
CA PHE A 17 -10.30 -1.89 0.38
C PHE A 17 -9.06 -2.20 1.23
N LEU A 18 -8.09 -1.29 1.23
CA LEU A 18 -6.90 -1.36 2.09
C LEU A 18 -6.76 -0.05 2.84
N GLU A 19 -6.94 -0.11 4.15
CA GLU A 19 -6.78 1.04 5.03
C GLU A 19 -5.62 0.80 6.01
N LEU A 20 -4.63 1.68 5.92
CA LEU A 20 -3.43 1.67 6.75
C LEU A 20 -3.13 3.07 7.31
N ALA A 21 -4.07 4.02 7.25
CA ALA A 21 -3.84 5.36 7.73
C ALA A 21 -3.49 5.40 9.23
N ASN A 22 -2.83 6.47 9.65
CA ASN A 22 -2.48 6.75 11.05
C ASN A 22 -1.58 5.68 11.68
N ASN A 23 -0.58 5.22 10.93
CA ASN A 23 0.43 4.27 11.40
C ASN A 23 1.84 4.86 11.31
N GLN A 24 2.84 4.07 11.72
CA GLN A 24 4.26 4.40 11.61
C GLN A 24 4.92 3.59 10.49
N ILE A 25 4.19 3.38 9.39
CA ILE A 25 4.73 2.69 8.21
C ILE A 25 5.68 3.64 7.49
N SER A 26 6.84 3.14 7.11
CA SER A 26 7.90 3.90 6.45
C SER A 26 8.36 3.22 5.16
N GLY A 27 9.27 3.87 4.42
CA GLY A 27 9.76 3.38 3.13
C GLY A 27 8.92 3.87 1.96
N THR A 28 8.84 3.08 0.88
CA THR A 28 8.17 3.44 -0.37
C THR A 28 6.87 2.67 -0.57
N ILE A 29 6.01 3.18 -1.43
CA ILE A 29 4.82 2.45 -1.90
C ILE A 29 5.30 1.42 -2.93
N PRO A 30 5.12 0.10 -2.71
CA PRO A 30 5.60 -0.90 -3.64
C PRO A 30 4.71 -0.96 -4.88
N TYR A 31 5.32 -1.17 -6.05
CA TYR A 31 4.60 -1.29 -7.33
C TYR A 31 3.63 -2.49 -7.34
N SER A 32 3.83 -3.49 -6.46
CA SER A 32 2.95 -4.64 -6.29
C SER A 32 1.50 -4.27 -5.97
N LEU A 33 1.24 -3.09 -5.39
CA LEU A 33 -0.13 -2.63 -5.14
C LEU A 33 -0.90 -2.38 -6.44
N GLN A 34 -0.22 -2.15 -7.56
CA GLN A 34 -0.85 -2.05 -8.88
C GLN A 34 -1.39 -3.42 -9.36
N ASN A 35 -0.84 -4.53 -8.85
CA ASN A 35 -1.27 -5.89 -9.19
C ASN A 35 -2.49 -6.35 -8.38
N LEU A 36 -3.23 -5.42 -7.80
CA LEU A 36 -4.46 -5.67 -7.05
C LEU A 36 -5.67 -5.32 -7.91
N PRO A 37 -6.19 -6.27 -8.72
CA PRO A 37 -7.13 -5.97 -9.80
C PRO A 37 -8.50 -5.47 -9.33
N ARG A 38 -8.82 -5.64 -8.03
CA ARG A 38 -10.10 -5.24 -7.44
C ARG A 38 -9.98 -4.11 -6.43
N LEU A 39 -8.77 -3.60 -6.18
CA LEU A 39 -8.55 -2.56 -5.18
C LEU A 39 -9.19 -1.26 -5.67
N SER A 40 -10.16 -0.79 -4.90
CA SER A 40 -10.95 0.41 -5.21
C SER A 40 -10.63 1.56 -4.27
N THR A 41 -10.18 1.24 -3.05
CA THR A 41 -9.82 2.23 -2.04
C THR A 41 -8.50 1.83 -1.40
N LEU A 42 -7.57 2.77 -1.39
CA LEU A 42 -6.27 2.67 -0.74
C LEU A 42 -6.07 3.94 0.06
N ASP A 43 -6.06 3.82 1.38
CA ASP A 43 -5.71 4.92 2.26
C ASP A 43 -4.43 4.58 3.04
N LEU A 44 -3.42 5.43 2.83
CA LEU A 44 -2.08 5.35 3.40
C LEU A 44 -1.73 6.64 4.16
N SER A 45 -2.71 7.51 4.40
CA SER A 45 -2.51 8.84 4.98
C SER A 45 -1.92 8.77 6.40
N ASN A 46 -1.25 9.83 6.84
CA ASN A 46 -0.65 9.89 8.18
C ASN A 46 0.30 8.71 8.48
N ASN A 47 1.20 8.42 7.53
CA ASN A 47 2.34 7.51 7.66
C ASN A 47 3.66 8.23 7.31
N GLN A 48 4.78 7.53 7.43
CA GLN A 48 6.14 8.03 7.14
C GLN A 48 6.63 7.54 5.76
N LEU A 49 5.72 7.43 4.80
CA LEU A 49 6.02 6.98 3.43
C LEU A 49 6.69 8.11 2.63
N GLY A 50 7.68 7.75 1.83
CA GLY A 50 8.40 8.66 0.93
C GLY A 50 8.66 8.05 -0.44
N GLY A 51 9.49 8.73 -1.24
CA GLY A 51 9.80 8.31 -2.61
C GLY A 51 8.72 8.71 -3.62
N THR A 52 8.70 8.04 -4.76
CA THR A 52 7.75 8.32 -5.85
C THR A 52 6.50 7.46 -5.74
N ILE A 53 5.36 8.04 -6.12
CA ILE A 53 4.13 7.26 -6.34
C ILE A 53 4.37 6.34 -7.56
N PRO A 54 4.21 5.01 -7.42
CA PRO A 54 4.39 4.09 -8.53
C PRO A 54 3.46 4.43 -9.69
N ARG A 55 4.00 4.57 -10.89
CA ARG A 55 3.23 4.74 -12.12
C ARG A 55 2.93 3.39 -12.75
N ALA A 56 1.74 3.24 -13.32
CA ALA A 56 1.37 2.11 -14.17
C ALA A 56 1.98 2.25 -15.56
#